data_AF-J0GYB7-F1
#
_entry.id   AF-J0GYB7-F1
#
_cell.length_a   1.000
_cell.length_b   1.000
_cell.length_c   1.000
_cell.angle_alpha   90.00
_cell.angle_beta   90.00
_cell.angle_gamma   90.00
#
_symmetry.space_group_name_H-M   'P 1'
#
loop_
_entity.id
_entity.type
_entity.pdbx_description
1 polymer ?
#
loop_
_entity_poly.entity_id
_entity_poly.type
_entity_poly.pdbx_seq_one_letter_code
_entity_poly.pdbx_strand_id
1 'polypeptide(L)' 'MARPFSNDLRERVVGAVTQEGLSCRAAAKRFGIGISTAIDWVRRFHATGSAAPGQMGGHKP' A
#
# COMPACT_ATOMS: atom_id res chain seq x y z
N MET A 1 -14.20 -10.41 9.09
CA MET A 1 -13.33 -10.36 7.90
C MET A 1 -13.00 -8.92 7.56
N ALA A 2 -11.75 -8.48 7.77
CA ALA A 2 -11.28 -7.23 7.17
C ALA A 2 -11.04 -7.51 5.67
N ARG A 3 -11.85 -6.92 4.78
CA ARG A 3 -11.60 -7.03 3.34
C ARG A 3 -10.30 -6.27 3.05
N PRO A 4 -9.26 -6.90 2.48
CA PRO A 4 -8.07 -6.16 2.14
C PRO A 4 -8.44 -5.04 1.16
N PHE A 5 -7.88 -3.85 1.37
CA PHE A 5 -7.86 -2.83 0.33
C PHE A 5 -7.33 -3.47 -0.96
N SER A 6 -8.06 -3.27 -2.06
CA SER A 6 -7.72 -3.81 -3.39
C SER A 6 -6.26 -3.52 -3.73
N ASN A 7 -5.56 -4.48 -4.34
CA ASN A 7 -4.16 -4.31 -4.75
C ASN A 7 -3.97 -3.07 -5.62
N ASP A 8 -4.94 -2.76 -6.48
CA ASP A 8 -4.98 -1.54 -7.28
C ASP A 8 -4.79 -0.27 -6.43
N LEU A 9 -5.50 -0.15 -5.29
CA LEU A 9 -5.37 1.02 -4.42
C LEU A 9 -3.97 1.13 -3.84
N ARG A 10 -3.35 -0.01 -3.51
CA ARG A 10 -2.00 -0.05 -2.94
C ARG A 10 -0.96 0.36 -3.97
N GLU A 11 -1.06 -0.19 -5.16
CA GLU A 11 -0.17 0.12 -6.28
C GLU A 11 -0.29 1.60 -6.67
N ARG A 12 -1.50 2.15 -6.72
CA ARG A 12 -1.72 3.58 -7.02
C ARG A 12 -1.17 4.50 -5.94
N VAL A 13 -1.32 4.14 -4.65
CA VAL A 13 -0.71 4.91 -3.55
C VAL A 13 0.81 4.86 -3.60
N VAL A 14 1.38 3.69 -3.86
CA VAL A 14 2.84 3.54 -3.97
C VAL A 14 3.37 4.28 -5.20
N GLY A 15 2.74 4.15 -6.37
CA GLY A 15 3.12 4.88 -7.58
C GLY A 15 3.02 6.39 -7.41
N ALA A 16 2.00 6.89 -6.70
CA ALA A 16 1.91 8.30 -6.35
C ALA A 16 3.12 8.79 -5.51
N VAL A 17 3.67 7.94 -4.64
CA VAL A 17 4.84 8.30 -3.83
C VAL A 17 6.15 8.13 -4.59
N THR A 18 6.33 7.01 -5.31
CA THR A 18 7.60 6.64 -5.93
C THR A 18 7.78 7.21 -7.34
N GLN A 19 6.69 7.35 -8.10
CA GLN A 19 6.70 7.85 -9.48
C GLN A 19 6.31 9.33 -9.56
N GLU A 20 5.26 9.75 -8.84
CA GLU A 20 4.82 11.16 -8.84
C GLU A 20 5.56 12.02 -7.79
N GLY A 21 6.38 11.41 -6.92
CA GLY A 21 7.18 12.12 -5.91
C GLY A 21 6.37 12.70 -4.74
N LEU A 22 5.13 12.25 -4.54
CA LEU A 22 4.30 12.71 -3.43
C LEU A 22 4.81 12.18 -2.09
N SER A 23 4.64 12.97 -1.02
CA SER A 23 4.85 12.45 0.33
C SER A 23 3.77 11.42 0.69
N CYS A 24 4.08 10.46 1.58
CA CYS A 24 3.09 9.50 2.09
C CYS A 24 1.85 10.19 2.67
N ARG A 25 2.02 11.37 3.30
CA ARG A 25 0.92 12.19 3.81
C ARG A 25 0.04 12.75 2.70
N ALA A 26 0.64 13.24 1.61
CA ALA A 26 -0.09 13.75 0.46
C ALA A 26 -0.84 12.63 -0.27
N ALA A 27 -0.20 11.47 -0.47
CA ALA A 27 -0.85 10.29 -1.04
C ALA A 27 -2.02 9.83 -0.15
N ALA A 28 -1.84 9.75 1.17
CA ALA A 28 -2.91 9.38 2.08
C ALA A 28 -4.14 10.30 1.97
N LYS A 29 -3.93 11.62 1.87
CA LYS A 29 -5.00 12.60 1.66
C LYS A 29 -5.68 12.43 0.30
N ARG A 30 -4.92 12.18 -0.77
CA ARG A 30 -5.44 11.98 -2.14
C ARG A 30 -6.33 10.75 -2.26
N PHE A 31 -5.94 9.66 -1.60
CA PHE A 31 -6.62 8.37 -1.69
C PHE A 31 -7.58 8.10 -0.51
N GLY A 32 -7.69 9.01 0.45
CA GLY A 32 -8.59 8.89 1.59
C GLY A 32 -8.23 7.77 2.56
N ILE A 33 -6.94 7.45 2.70
CA ILE A 33 -6.45 6.39 3.59
C ILE A 33 -5.71 6.95 4.80
N GLY A 34 -5.47 6.12 5.81
CA GLY A 34 -4.60 6.47 6.93
C GLY A 34 -3.16 6.71 6.48
N ILE A 35 -2.51 7.73 7.05
CA ILE A 35 -1.10 8.05 6.75
C ILE A 35 -0.19 6.85 7.07
N SER A 36 -0.44 6.19 8.21
CA SER A 36 0.27 4.97 8.62
C SER A 36 0.18 3.87 7.56
N THR A 37 -1.01 3.69 6.97
CA THR A 37 -1.25 2.70 5.90
C THR A 37 -0.43 3.01 4.65
N ALA A 38 -0.38 4.28 4.23
CA ALA A 38 0.44 4.69 3.09
C ALA A 38 1.93 4.43 3.36
N ILE A 39 2.41 4.75 4.56
CA ILE A 39 3.79 4.50 4.99
C ILE A 39 4.12 3.01 4.94
N ASP A 40 3.24 2.15 5.47
CA ASP A 40 3.46 0.70 5.49
C ASP A 40 3.52 0.10 4.08
N TRP A 41 2.68 0.58 3.16
CA TRP A 41 2.70 0.11 1.77
C TRP A 41 3.98 0.52 1.03
N VAL A 42 4.41 1.77 1.20
CA VAL A 42 5.66 2.27 0.62
C VAL A 42 6.87 1.54 1.21
N ARG A 43 6.92 1.35 2.53
CA ARG A 43 7.96 0.55 3.20
C ARG A 43 8.05 -0.86 2.65
N ARG A 44 6.91 -1.53 2.48
CA ARG A 44 6.87 -2.88 1.89
C ARG A 44 7.36 -2.89 0.45
N PHE A 45 6.95 -1.89 -0.34
CA PHE A 45 7.40 -1.76 -1.72
C PHE A 45 8.92 -1.59 -1.80
N HIS A 46 9.53 -0.76 -0.94
CA HIS A 46 11.00 -0.64 -0.89
C HIS A 46 11.69 -1.93 -0.44
N ALA A 47 11.08 -2.71 0.46
CA ALA A 47 11.66 -3.95 0.95
C ALA A 47 11.53 -5.14 -0.02
N THR A 48 10.45 -5.20 -0.80
CA THR A 48 10.07 -6.40 -1.57
C THR A 48 9.83 -6.14 -3.07
N GLY A 49 9.80 -4.88 -3.49
CA GLY A 49 9.41 -4.48 -4.84
C GLY A 49 7.90 -4.51 -5.11
N SER A 50 7.07 -4.86 -4.12
CA SER A 50 5.61 -4.93 -4.27
C SER A 50 4.84 -4.30 -3.11
N ALA A 51 3.78 -3.57 -3.43
CA ALA A 51 2.82 -3.04 -2.46
C ALA A 51 1.77 -4.07 -2.03
N ALA A 52 1.72 -5.21 -2.73
CA ALA A 52 0.76 -6.27 -2.48
C ALA A 52 0.89 -6.80 -1.04
N PRO A 53 -0.22 -7.24 -0.43
CA PRO A 53 -0.11 -8.07 0.74
C PRO A 53 0.70 -9.32 0.40
N GLY A 54 1.63 -9.73 1.28
CA GLY A 54 2.13 -11.10 1.25
C GLY A 54 0.96 -12.09 1.33
N GLN A 55 1.15 -13.34 0.88
CA GLN A 55 0.11 -14.35 0.73
C GLN A 55 -0.97 -14.25 1.84
N MET A 56 -2.11 -13.65 1.52
CA MET A 56 -3.25 -13.55 2.42
C MET A 56 -4.13 -14.75 2.19
N GLY A 57 -4.05 -15.72 3.11
CA GLY A 57 -4.77 -16.99 3.01
C GLY A 57 -3.84 -18.09 2.55
N GLY A 58 -3.35 -18.87 3.51
CA GLY A 58 -2.45 -19.99 3.26
C GLY A 58 -1.95 -20.63 4.54
N HIS A 59 -2.83 -20.82 5.51
CA HIS A 59 -2.72 -21.93 6.44
C HIS A 59 -4.00 -22.74 6.25
N LYS A 60 -3.95 -23.67 5.30
CA LYS A 60 -4.84 -24.84 5.38
C LYS A 60 -4.13 -25.83 6.32
N PRO A 61 -4.82 -26.37 7.33
CA PRO A 61 -4.29 -27.47 8.14
C PRO A 61 -3.98 -28.69 7.28
#